data_AF-A0A536NIN6-F1
#
_entry.id   AF-A0A536NIN6-F1
#
_cell.length_a   1.000
_cell.length_b   1.000
_cell.length_c   1.000
_cell.angle_alpha   90.00
_cell.angle_beta   90.00
_cell.angle_gamma   90.00
#
_symmetry.space_group_name_H-M   'P 1'
#
loop_
_entity.id
_entity.type
_entity.pdbx_description
1 polymer ?
#
loop_
_entity_poly.entity_id
_entity_poly.type
_entity_poly.pdbx_seq_one_letter_code
_entity_poly.pdbx_strand_id
1 'polypeptide(L)'
;MDAPSAPAFDRLVPAAQDYASRPVASAFNWTECVAPDATGEWYLVAFRSVLRASASEARLLEFDDRAFEEASGAPGFVHYLRGPIDERRQCLSFCLWDSRAKARAAAGRPAHLEATGIAHAMYERYALEFYRVRKRHGSPSFEFEPYDRPHREAA
;
A
#
# COMPACT_ATOMS: atom_id res chain seq x y z
N MET A 1 4.16 -29.61 12.00
CA MET A 1 3.38 -28.36 11.97
C MET A 1 3.87 -27.63 10.76
N ASP A 2 3.06 -27.55 9.71
CA ASP A 2 3.43 -26.81 8.52
C ASP A 2 3.57 -25.32 8.89
N ALA A 3 4.58 -24.66 8.33
CA ALA A 3 4.74 -23.23 8.49
C ALA A 3 3.49 -22.53 7.94
N PRO A 4 2.99 -21.46 8.59
CA PRO A 4 1.82 -20.75 8.09
C PRO A 4 2.10 -20.25 6.68
N SER A 5 1.16 -20.47 5.76
CA SER A 5 1.29 -19.95 4.40
C SER A 5 1.29 -18.42 4.39
N ALA A 6 2.06 -17.85 3.47
CA ALA A 6 2.05 -16.41 3.23
C ALA A 6 0.79 -16.01 2.43
N PRO A 7 0.19 -14.84 2.70
CA PRO A 7 -0.85 -14.31 1.84
C PRO A 7 -0.40 -14.15 0.38
N ALA A 8 -1.30 -14.41 -0.56
CA ALA A 8 -1.05 -14.26 -2.00
C ALA A 8 -1.29 -12.80 -2.46
N PHE A 9 -0.50 -11.86 -1.91
CA PHE A 9 -0.67 -10.43 -2.21
C PHE A 9 -0.43 -10.09 -3.68
N ASP A 10 0.32 -10.90 -4.42
CA ASP A 10 0.52 -10.81 -5.87
C ASP A 10 -0.76 -10.92 -6.69
N ARG A 11 -1.85 -11.45 -6.10
CA ARG A 11 -3.17 -11.59 -6.74
C ARG A 11 -4.11 -10.41 -6.45
N LEU A 12 -3.65 -9.40 -5.72
CA LEU A 12 -4.47 -8.24 -5.39
C LEU A 12 -4.78 -7.42 -6.64
N VAL A 13 -6.06 -7.16 -6.84
CA VAL A 13 -6.59 -6.30 -7.91
C VAL A 13 -7.70 -5.40 -7.37
N PRO A 14 -7.94 -4.23 -7.99
CA PRO A 14 -9.08 -3.40 -7.67
C PRO A 14 -10.40 -4.19 -7.72
N ALA A 15 -11.23 -4.07 -6.69
CA ALA A 15 -12.50 -4.79 -6.60
C ALA A 15 -13.65 -4.09 -7.35
N ALA A 16 -13.47 -2.84 -7.75
CA ALA A 16 -14.48 -2.03 -8.43
C ALA A 16 -13.85 -0.87 -9.22
N GLN A 17 -14.62 -0.25 -10.11
CA GLN A 17 -14.16 0.90 -10.90
C GLN A 17 -13.83 2.12 -10.03
N ASP A 18 -14.56 2.33 -8.93
CA ASP A 18 -14.40 3.44 -7.99
C ASP A 18 -13.41 3.14 -6.85
N TYR A 19 -12.58 2.10 -6.98
CA TYR A 19 -11.70 1.59 -5.92
C TYR A 19 -10.85 2.68 -5.26
N ALA A 20 -10.35 3.66 -6.03
CA ALA A 20 -9.47 4.72 -5.54
C ALA A 20 -10.13 5.62 -4.48
N SER A 21 -11.47 5.65 -4.46
CA SER A 21 -12.28 6.42 -3.49
C SER A 21 -12.78 5.59 -2.31
N ARG A 22 -12.66 4.25 -2.36
CA ARG A 22 -13.13 3.34 -1.31
C ARG A 22 -12.10 3.20 -0.17
N PRO A 23 -12.54 2.89 1.06
CA PRO A 23 -11.63 2.48 2.13
C PRO A 23 -10.68 1.37 1.65
N VAL A 24 -9.40 1.42 2.03
CA VAL A 24 -8.40 0.46 1.53
C VAL A 24 -8.83 -1.00 1.76
N ALA A 25 -9.50 -1.27 2.88
CA ALA A 25 -10.03 -2.58 3.26
C ALA A 25 -11.10 -3.14 2.32
N SER A 26 -11.75 -2.30 1.51
CA SER A 26 -12.79 -2.71 0.54
C SER A 26 -12.49 -2.28 -0.90
N ALA A 27 -11.33 -1.67 -1.13
CA ALA A 27 -10.90 -1.23 -2.46
C ALA A 27 -10.35 -2.38 -3.32
N PHE A 28 -9.84 -3.45 -2.70
CA PHE A 28 -9.22 -4.58 -3.38
C PHE A 28 -9.88 -5.91 -2.98
N ASN A 29 -9.64 -6.96 -3.76
CA ASN A 29 -10.13 -8.32 -3.53
C ASN A 29 -9.39 -9.05 -2.38
N TRP A 30 -9.19 -8.39 -1.24
CA TRP A 30 -8.43 -8.90 -0.10
C TRP A 30 -8.84 -10.31 0.34
N THR A 31 -10.14 -10.58 0.40
CA THR A 31 -10.69 -11.88 0.83
C THR A 31 -10.30 -13.01 -0.11
N GLU A 32 -10.09 -12.75 -1.40
CA GLU A 32 -9.66 -13.76 -2.38
C GLU A 32 -8.15 -14.07 -2.27
N CYS A 33 -7.39 -13.18 -1.62
CA CYS A 33 -5.96 -13.31 -1.39
C CYS A 33 -5.63 -13.89 0.00
N VAL A 34 -6.67 -14.24 0.78
CA VAL A 34 -6.54 -14.89 2.08
C VAL A 34 -6.20 -16.37 1.88
N ALA A 35 -5.06 -16.80 2.40
CA ALA A 35 -4.84 -18.22 2.62
C ALA A 35 -5.44 -18.66 3.98
N PRO A 36 -6.08 -19.84 4.08
CA PRO A 36 -6.81 -20.26 5.29
C PRO A 36 -5.97 -20.30 6.56
N ASP A 37 -4.72 -20.70 6.43
CA ASP A 37 -3.72 -20.86 7.50
C ASP A 37 -2.80 -19.64 7.65
N ALA A 38 -2.94 -18.62 6.78
CA ALA A 38 -2.16 -17.41 6.91
C ALA A 38 -2.44 -16.73 8.25
N THR A 39 -1.36 -16.28 8.89
CA THR A 39 -1.36 -15.45 10.08
C THR A 39 -0.26 -14.41 9.98
N GLY A 40 -0.51 -13.20 10.46
CA GLY A 40 0.51 -12.16 10.41
C GLY A 40 -0.02 -10.77 10.72
N GLU A 41 0.92 -9.85 10.87
CA GLU A 41 0.69 -8.42 10.98
C GLU A 41 1.62 -7.70 9.99
N TRP A 42 1.08 -6.72 9.28
CA TRP A 42 1.79 -5.91 8.31
C TRP A 42 1.48 -4.43 8.52
N TYR A 43 2.43 -3.59 8.15
CA TYR A 43 2.28 -2.15 8.05
C TYR A 43 1.99 -1.77 6.60
N LEU A 44 0.79 -1.23 6.37
CA LEU A 44 0.37 -0.75 5.06
C LEU A 44 0.47 0.77 4.99
N VAL A 45 1.08 1.25 3.91
CA VAL A 45 1.07 2.66 3.52
C VAL A 45 0.25 2.79 2.25
N ALA A 46 -0.92 3.40 2.33
CA ALA A 46 -1.76 3.70 1.17
C ALA A 46 -1.49 5.14 0.71
N PHE A 47 -1.26 5.29 -0.58
CA PHE A 47 -1.10 6.56 -1.27
C PHE A 47 -2.30 6.79 -2.18
N ARG A 48 -3.19 7.69 -1.75
CA ARG A 48 -4.31 8.17 -2.58
C ARG A 48 -3.88 9.41 -3.32
N SER A 49 -4.20 9.47 -4.60
CA SER A 49 -3.84 10.62 -5.42
C SER A 49 -4.89 10.98 -6.44
N VAL A 50 -4.84 12.24 -6.86
CA VAL A 50 -5.43 12.73 -8.10
C VAL A 50 -4.31 13.37 -8.90
N LEU A 51 -3.98 12.81 -10.05
CA LEU A 51 -2.95 13.34 -10.93
C LEU A 51 -3.41 14.70 -11.49
N ARG A 52 -2.48 15.62 -11.72
CA ARG A 52 -2.76 16.85 -12.48
C ARG A 52 -3.10 16.49 -13.93
N ALA A 53 -3.95 17.29 -14.57
CA ALA A 53 -4.29 17.11 -15.98
C ALA A 53 -3.08 17.25 -16.91
N SER A 54 -2.04 17.99 -16.47
CA SER A 54 -0.78 18.17 -17.19
C SER A 54 0.33 17.20 -16.73
N ALA A 55 0.02 16.22 -15.88
CA ALA A 55 1.02 15.28 -15.38
C ALA A 55 1.56 14.40 -16.52
N SER A 56 2.86 14.14 -16.51
CA SER A 56 3.47 13.20 -17.45
C SER A 56 3.43 11.81 -16.84
N GLU A 57 2.59 10.93 -17.37
CA GLU A 57 2.49 9.54 -16.92
C GLU A 57 3.80 8.77 -17.11
N ALA A 58 4.52 9.03 -18.21
CA ALA A 58 5.83 8.41 -18.46
C ALA A 58 6.86 8.79 -17.38
N ARG A 59 6.92 10.08 -17.01
CA ARG A 59 7.79 10.54 -15.93
C ARG A 59 7.34 9.98 -14.58
N LEU A 60 6.03 9.88 -14.34
CA LEU A 60 5.52 9.29 -13.12
C LEU A 60 5.94 7.81 -13.00
N LEU A 61 5.78 7.05 -14.09
CA LEU A 61 6.16 5.64 -14.16
C LEU A 61 7.65 5.45 -13.90
N GLU A 62 8.51 6.27 -14.52
CA GLU A 62 9.96 6.19 -14.33
C GLU A 62 10.37 6.35 -12.85
N PHE A 63 9.85 7.38 -12.18
CA PHE A 63 10.19 7.64 -10.77
C PHE A 63 9.56 6.60 -9.83
N ASP A 64 8.35 6.12 -10.14
CA ASP A 64 7.68 5.07 -9.38
C ASP A 64 8.44 3.74 -9.48
N ASP A 65 8.85 3.34 -10.69
CA ASP A 65 9.60 2.09 -10.92
C ASP A 65 10.96 2.13 -10.19
N ARG A 66 11.67 3.26 -10.20
CA ARG A 66 12.92 3.43 -9.46
C ARG A 66 12.72 3.34 -7.95
N ALA A 67 11.67 3.98 -7.42
CA ALA A 67 11.33 3.92 -6.00
C ALA A 67 10.89 2.50 -5.58
N PHE A 68 10.16 1.79 -6.45
CA PHE A 68 9.77 0.40 -6.25
C PHE A 68 10.97 -0.54 -6.26
N GLU A 69 11.87 -0.43 -7.25
CA GLU A 69 13.09 -1.24 -7.32
C GLU A 69 13.92 -1.11 -6.03
N GLU A 70 14.15 0.12 -5.59
CA GLU A 70 14.88 0.40 -4.34
C GLU A 70 14.17 -0.13 -3.08
N ALA A 71 12.85 -0.03 -3.03
CA ALA A 71 12.04 -0.55 -1.92
C ALA A 71 12.00 -2.08 -1.91
N SER A 72 11.93 -2.72 -3.07
CA SER A 72 11.85 -4.18 -3.22
C SER A 72 13.09 -4.89 -2.68
N GLY A 73 14.25 -4.25 -2.76
CA GLY A 73 15.51 -4.72 -2.16
C GLY A 73 15.70 -4.34 -0.69
N ALA A 74 14.75 -3.64 -0.07
CA ALA A 74 14.85 -3.20 1.33
C ALA A 74 14.40 -4.31 2.30
N PRO A 75 15.05 -4.46 3.47
CA PRO A 75 14.59 -5.37 4.50
C PRO A 75 13.14 -5.10 4.90
N GLY A 76 12.34 -6.16 5.01
CA GLY A 76 10.95 -6.09 5.45
C GLY A 76 9.95 -5.55 4.43
N PHE A 77 10.36 -5.32 3.19
CA PHE A 77 9.43 -5.16 2.09
C PHE A 77 8.62 -6.45 1.90
N VAL A 78 7.31 -6.32 1.71
CA VAL A 78 6.42 -7.48 1.51
C VAL A 78 5.74 -7.43 0.16
N HIS A 79 5.13 -6.30 -0.18
CA HIS A 79 4.41 -6.17 -1.45
C HIS A 79 4.22 -4.70 -1.84
N TYR A 80 4.09 -4.43 -3.13
CA TYR A 80 3.69 -3.15 -3.68
C TYR A 80 2.61 -3.38 -4.73
N LEU A 81 1.54 -2.60 -4.65
CA LEU A 81 0.51 -2.53 -5.67
C LEU A 81 0.43 -1.10 -6.19
N ARG A 82 0.64 -0.96 -7.50
CA ARG A 82 0.36 0.26 -8.24
C ARG A 82 -1.07 0.22 -8.78
N GLY A 83 -1.94 1.08 -8.26
CA GLY A 83 -3.33 1.15 -8.71
C GLY A 83 -3.43 1.79 -10.11
N PRO A 84 -4.33 1.32 -10.99
CA PRO A 84 -4.57 1.98 -12.27
C PRO A 84 -5.16 3.38 -12.07
N ILE A 85 -4.75 4.34 -12.90
CA ILE A 85 -5.36 5.68 -12.89
C ILE A 85 -6.77 5.56 -13.49
N ASP A 86 -7.78 6.02 -12.75
CA ASP A 86 -9.17 6.00 -13.21
C ASP A 86 -9.52 7.20 -14.13
N GLU A 87 -10.72 7.18 -14.69
CA GLU A 87 -11.23 8.25 -15.59
C GLU A 87 -11.25 9.65 -14.94
N ARG A 88 -11.22 9.71 -13.61
CA ARG A 88 -11.20 10.93 -12.81
C ARG A 88 -9.78 11.33 -12.40
N ARG A 89 -8.76 10.72 -13.00
CA ARG A 89 -7.32 10.86 -12.68
C ARG A 89 -6.96 10.39 -11.27
N GLN A 90 -7.83 9.61 -10.61
CA GLN A 90 -7.59 9.13 -9.26
C GLN A 90 -6.82 7.82 -9.28
N CYS A 91 -6.00 7.61 -8.27
CA CYS A 91 -5.26 6.36 -8.09
C CYS A 91 -5.15 6.05 -6.59
N LEU A 92 -5.20 4.76 -6.26
CA LEU A 92 -4.82 4.25 -4.95
C LEU A 92 -3.75 3.18 -5.14
N SER A 93 -2.53 3.52 -4.74
CA SER A 93 -1.42 2.57 -4.63
C SER A 93 -1.14 2.28 -3.16
N PHE A 94 -0.51 1.15 -2.85
CA PHE A 94 -0.04 0.89 -1.50
C PHE A 94 1.19 0.00 -1.48
N CYS A 95 1.94 0.08 -0.38
CA CYS A 95 2.98 -0.90 -0.06
C CYS A 95 2.72 -1.54 1.31
N LEU A 96 3.13 -2.80 1.43
CA LEU A 96 3.07 -3.60 2.63
C LEU A 96 4.49 -3.88 3.12
N TRP A 97 4.65 -3.77 4.44
CA TRP A 97 5.91 -3.98 5.13
C TRP A 97 5.69 -4.86 6.35
N ASP A 98 6.71 -5.61 6.77
CA ASP A 98 6.67 -6.35 8.03
C ASP A 98 6.68 -5.42 9.27
N SER A 99 7.14 -4.17 9.11
CA SER A 99 7.30 -3.22 10.20
C SER A 99 7.35 -1.78 9.71
N ARG A 100 6.78 -0.88 10.52
CA ARG A 100 6.80 0.57 10.28
C ARG A 100 8.20 1.16 10.29
N ALA A 101 9.10 0.64 11.14
CA ALA A 101 10.47 1.12 11.23
C ALA A 101 11.22 0.91 9.91
N LYS A 102 11.09 -0.28 9.31
CA LYS A 102 11.73 -0.59 8.03
C LYS A 102 11.09 0.16 6.86
N ALA A 103 9.76 0.30 6.86
CA ALA A 103 9.05 1.12 5.88
C ALA A 103 9.57 2.57 5.86
N ARG A 104 9.79 3.16 7.04
CA ARG A 104 10.35 4.52 7.18
C ARG A 104 11.80 4.61 6.75
N ALA A 105 12.61 3.61 7.08
CA ALA A 105 14.00 3.56 6.62
C ALA A 105 14.08 3.48 5.09
N ALA A 106 13.19 2.71 4.45
CA ALA A 106 13.11 2.65 2.98
C ALA A 106 12.62 3.95 2.37
N ALA A 107 11.61 4.61 2.96
CA ALA A 107 11.08 5.89 2.47
C ALA A 107 12.12 7.04 2.51
N GLY A 108 13.19 6.91 3.29
CA GLY A 108 14.29 7.87 3.35
C GLY A 108 15.41 7.63 2.34
N ARG A 109 15.29 6.61 1.47
CA ARG A 109 16.33 6.27 0.49
C ARG A 109 16.26 7.15 -0.78
N PRO A 110 17.37 7.30 -1.53
CA PRO A 110 17.47 8.27 -2.62
C PRO A 110 16.36 8.21 -3.67
N ALA A 111 16.02 7.03 -4.20
CA ALA A 111 15.00 6.95 -5.25
C ALA A 111 13.60 7.33 -4.72
N HIS A 112 13.28 6.94 -3.48
CA HIS A 112 12.04 7.38 -2.82
C HIS A 112 11.98 8.90 -2.59
N LEU A 113 13.11 9.53 -2.22
CA LEU A 113 13.20 10.98 -2.07
C LEU A 113 13.02 11.70 -3.40
N GLU A 114 13.59 11.17 -4.48
CA GLU A 114 13.42 11.71 -5.84
C GLU A 114 11.96 11.62 -6.31
N ALA A 115 11.29 10.48 -6.09
CA ALA A 115 9.88 10.32 -6.43
C ALA A 115 8.99 11.28 -5.62
N THR A 116 9.28 11.46 -4.34
CA THR A 116 8.60 12.46 -3.49
C THR A 116 8.85 13.88 -4.00
N GLY A 117 10.06 14.16 -4.51
CA GLY A 117 10.44 15.47 -5.05
C GLY A 117 9.63 15.92 -6.25
N ILE A 118 9.07 15.00 -7.05
CA ILE A 118 8.20 15.34 -8.19
C ILE A 118 6.70 15.43 -7.83
N ALA A 119 6.32 15.06 -6.60
CA ALA A 119 4.91 14.90 -6.21
C ALA A 119 4.08 16.16 -6.45
N HIS A 120 4.59 17.35 -6.13
CA HIS A 120 3.87 18.62 -6.35
C HIS A 120 3.56 18.89 -7.83
N ALA A 121 4.46 18.48 -8.73
CA ALA A 121 4.30 18.64 -10.16
C ALA A 121 3.38 17.58 -10.78
N MET A 122 3.28 16.39 -10.16
CA MET A 122 2.48 15.28 -10.69
C MET A 122 1.05 15.24 -10.14
N TYR A 123 0.85 15.63 -8.87
CA TYR A 123 -0.44 15.45 -8.20
C TYR A 123 -1.13 16.79 -7.92
N GLU A 124 -2.43 16.84 -8.22
CA GLU A 124 -3.32 17.91 -7.83
C GLU A 124 -3.60 17.84 -6.32
N ARG A 125 -3.79 16.61 -5.82
CA ARG A 125 -3.89 16.28 -4.40
C ARG A 125 -3.39 14.87 -4.16
N TYR A 126 -2.83 14.63 -2.99
CA TYR A 126 -2.52 13.29 -2.50
C TYR A 126 -2.67 13.20 -0.99
N ALA A 127 -2.85 11.98 -0.49
CA ALA A 127 -2.92 11.68 0.93
C ALA A 127 -2.23 10.35 1.23
N LEU A 128 -1.55 10.28 2.37
CA LEU A 128 -1.00 9.05 2.92
C LEU A 128 -1.91 8.55 4.04
N GLU A 129 -2.23 7.26 3.99
CA GLU A 129 -2.97 6.56 5.03
C GLU A 129 -2.10 5.42 5.56
N PHE A 130 -2.06 5.28 6.88
CA PHE A 130 -1.23 4.28 7.53
C PHE A 130 -2.10 3.29 8.28
N TYR A 131 -1.94 2.01 7.97
CA TYR A 131 -2.74 0.94 8.56
C TYR A 131 -1.87 -0.16 9.13
N ARG A 132 -2.36 -0.75 10.20
CA ARG A 132 -1.99 -2.07 10.64
C ARG A 132 -2.96 -3.07 10.00
N VAL A 133 -2.42 -4.00 9.22
CA VAL A 133 -3.18 -5.07 8.57
C VAL A 133 -2.88 -6.36 9.31
N ARG A 134 -3.92 -7.02 9.84
CA ARG A 134 -3.76 -8.27 10.59
C ARG A 134 -4.53 -9.39 9.93
N LYS A 135 -3.92 -10.57 9.92
CA LYS A 135 -4.60 -11.82 9.65
C LYS A 135 -4.51 -12.72 10.87
N ARG A 136 -5.67 -13.02 11.47
CA ARG A 136 -5.77 -13.97 12.60
C ARG A 136 -5.98 -15.39 12.10
N HIS A 137 -5.50 -16.34 12.89
CA HIS A 137 -5.76 -17.76 12.66
C HIS A 137 -7.27 -18.02 12.64
N GLY A 138 -7.76 -18.73 11.62
CA GLY A 138 -9.17 -19.04 11.45
C GLY A 138 -10.09 -17.88 11.02
N SER A 139 -9.59 -16.64 10.94
CA SER A 139 -10.37 -15.52 10.38
C SER A 139 -10.48 -15.65 8.85
N PRO A 140 -11.67 -15.43 8.25
CA PRO A 140 -11.82 -15.44 6.80
C PRO A 140 -11.34 -14.15 6.12
N SER A 141 -10.97 -13.11 6.88
CA SER A 141 -10.63 -11.79 6.36
C SER A 141 -9.44 -11.15 7.08
N PHE A 142 -8.89 -10.11 6.45
CA PHE A 142 -7.93 -9.21 7.06
C PHE A 142 -8.64 -8.14 7.90
N GLU A 143 -8.04 -7.78 9.02
CA GLU A 143 -8.44 -6.65 9.86
C GLU A 143 -7.56 -5.45 9.52
N PHE A 144 -8.17 -4.27 9.31
CA PHE A 144 -7.47 -3.02 9.03
C PHE A 144 -7.72 -2.02 10.16
N GLU A 145 -6.67 -1.61 10.84
CA GLU A 145 -6.72 -0.62 11.91
C GLU A 145 -5.86 0.59 11.53
N PRO A 146 -6.34 1.84 11.66
CA PRO A 146 -5.49 3.01 11.47
C PRO A 146 -4.29 2.97 12.42
N TYR A 147 -3.08 3.09 11.88
CA TYR A 147 -1.85 3.02 12.66
C TYR A 147 -1.63 4.27 13.52
N ASP A 148 -2.08 5.43 13.04
CA ASP A 148 -1.92 6.71 13.74
C ASP A 148 -3.03 6.98 14.78
N ARG A 149 -3.89 6.00 15.10
CA ARG A 149 -4.76 6.13 16.28
C ARG A 149 -3.91 5.89 17.54
N PRO A 150 -3.92 6.79 18.53
CA PRO A 150 -3.33 6.49 19.83
C PRO A 150 -3.99 5.22 20.38
N HIS A 151 -3.16 4.31 20.89
CA HIS A 151 -3.65 3.18 21.66
C HIS A 151 -4.43 3.76 22.84
N ARG A 152 -5.77 3.61 22.83
CA ARG A 152 -6.50 3.75 24.09
C ARG A 152 -6.16 2.50 24.89
N GLU A 153 -5.19 2.64 25.79
CA GLU A 153 -5.09 1.73 26.93
C GLU A 153 -6.41 1.87 27.70
N ALA A 154 -7.16 0.78 27.75
CA ALA A 154 -8.29 0.70 28.67
C ALA A 154 -7.70 0.60 30.08
N ALA A 155 -8.02 1.60 30.91
CA ALA A 155 -7.94 1.48 32.36
C ALA A 155 -9.14 0.68 32.88
#